data_AF-M1US32-F1
#
_entry.id   AF-M1US32-F1
#
_cell.length_a   1.000
_cell.length_b   1.000
_cell.length_c   1.000
_cell.angle_alpha   90.00
_cell.angle_beta   90.00
_cell.angle_gamma   90.00
#
_symmetry.space_group_name_H-M   'P 1'
#
loop_
_entity.id
_entity.type
_entity.pdbx_description
1 polymer ?
#
loop_
_entity_poly.entity_id
_entity_poly.type
_entity_poly.pdbx_seq_one_letter_code
_entity_poly.pdbx_strand_id
1 'polypeptide(L)'
;MTVLVDLTPLVDGRGPARLLDMRPGRSAEVLRTWLNQCTPGFRTNVQVVTMDGFAGYATAVDEALPAATKVMDPFHVVHLAADKLTGCRQRLQRETAGRRGCKDDPLYKYRRTLLSRTNYLTVRQKQRLNLLWATDDEYVALEVTWMFYQDMIQAYGHPKKSEGKKLMERIINTLHKRLPAGLEELAQLGRTLWRRREDVLAYFDIGASNGPVEAINGRLEHLRGIALGFRKLDNYILRCLIHSGQLQNRINAL
;
A
#
# COMPACT_ATOMS: atom_id res chain seq x y z
N MET A 1 -7.86 8.91 -12.12
CA MET A 1 -6.82 9.97 -12.14
C MET A 1 -5.54 9.33 -11.67
N THR A 2 -4.46 9.52 -12.41
CA THR A 2 -3.08 9.24 -11.99
C THR A 2 -2.51 10.53 -11.44
N VAL A 3 -2.12 10.53 -10.17
CA VAL A 3 -1.60 11.71 -9.45
C VAL A 3 -0.09 11.56 -9.34
N LEU A 4 0.64 12.58 -9.77
CA LEU A 4 2.09 12.57 -9.86
C LEU A 4 2.64 13.62 -8.90
N VAL A 5 3.47 13.17 -7.98
CA VAL A 5 3.91 13.98 -6.83
C VAL A 5 5.43 13.99 -6.79
N ASP A 6 5.98 15.18 -6.58
CA ASP A 6 7.39 15.38 -6.30
C ASP A 6 7.63 15.34 -4.79
N LEU A 7 8.42 14.37 -4.38
CA LEU A 7 8.82 14.16 -2.99
C LEU A 7 10.13 14.87 -2.63
N THR A 8 10.85 15.43 -3.62
CA THR A 8 12.17 16.04 -3.43
C THR A 8 12.18 17.11 -2.34
N PRO A 9 11.21 18.06 -2.26
CA PRO A 9 11.23 19.06 -1.20
C PRO A 9 11.14 18.46 0.21
N LEU A 10 10.42 17.35 0.36
CA LEU A 10 10.27 16.64 1.63
C LEU A 10 11.57 15.93 2.01
N VAL A 11 12.19 15.26 1.04
CA VAL A 11 13.47 14.54 1.23
C VAL A 11 14.60 15.51 1.56
N ASP A 12 14.65 16.67 0.89
CA ASP A 12 15.67 17.69 1.10
C ASP A 12 15.42 18.57 2.34
N GLY A 13 14.30 18.38 3.05
CA GLY A 13 13.91 19.24 4.17
C GLY A 13 13.57 20.69 3.78
N ARG A 14 13.26 20.93 2.51
CA ARG A 14 12.95 22.26 1.94
C ARG A 14 11.48 22.61 1.99
N GLY A 15 10.59 21.65 2.23
CA GLY A 15 9.16 21.88 2.33
C GLY A 15 8.32 20.62 2.16
N PRO A 16 6.99 20.74 2.06
CA PRO A 16 6.11 19.59 1.83
C PRO A 16 6.27 19.05 0.41
N ALA A 17 5.83 17.81 0.19
CA ALA A 17 5.66 17.28 -1.17
C ALA A 17 4.69 18.14 -1.99
N ARG A 18 4.88 18.16 -3.31
CA ARG A 18 4.07 18.96 -4.23
C ARG A 18 3.51 18.14 -5.38
N LEU A 19 2.32 18.51 -5.83
CA LEU A 19 1.70 17.94 -7.02
C LEU A 19 2.45 18.43 -8.27
N LEU A 20 2.96 17.49 -9.07
CA LEU A 20 3.55 17.79 -10.39
C LEU A 20 2.48 17.84 -11.47
N ASP A 21 1.61 16.83 -11.50
CA ASP A 21 0.60 16.69 -12.54
C ASP A 21 -0.52 15.73 -12.10
N MET A 22 -1.64 15.79 -12.81
CA MET A 22 -2.78 14.87 -12.69
C MET A 22 -3.28 14.47 -14.07
N ARG A 23 -3.28 13.17 -14.36
CA ARG A 23 -3.73 12.65 -15.65
C ARG A 23 -5.02 11.83 -15.54
N PRO A 24 -5.96 11.95 -16.51
CA PRO A 24 -7.13 11.08 -16.57
C PRO A 24 -6.73 9.61 -16.72
N GLY A 25 -7.52 8.70 -16.13
CA GLY A 25 -7.24 7.26 -16.14
C GLY A 25 -6.39 6.77 -14.97
N ARG A 26 -6.14 5.46 -14.93
CA ARG A 26 -5.24 4.75 -13.99
C ARG A 26 -4.68 3.53 -14.74
N SER A 27 -3.70 3.75 -15.61
CA SER A 27 -3.10 2.68 -16.42
C SER A 27 -1.60 2.90 -16.60
N ALA A 28 -0.89 1.81 -16.94
CA ALA A 28 0.53 1.85 -17.30
C ALA A 28 0.79 2.87 -18.43
N GLU A 29 -0.08 2.87 -19.43
CA GLU A 29 0.04 3.73 -20.61
C GLU A 29 -0.06 5.22 -20.26
N VAL A 30 -0.94 5.60 -19.32
CA VAL A 30 -1.04 6.99 -18.84
C VAL A 30 0.27 7.44 -18.20
N LEU A 31 0.85 6.61 -17.31
CA LEU A 31 2.12 6.92 -16.66
C LEU A 31 3.27 6.98 -17.66
N ARG A 32 3.37 5.98 -18.56
CA ARG A 32 4.39 5.91 -19.61
C ARG A 32 4.35 7.13 -20.52
N THR A 33 3.16 7.48 -21.01
CA THR A 33 2.96 8.64 -21.88
C THR A 33 3.41 9.92 -21.19
N TRP A 34 3.05 10.09 -19.91
CA TRP A 34 3.47 11.24 -19.14
C TRP A 34 5.00 11.30 -18.96
N LEU A 35 5.63 10.20 -18.57
CA LEU A 35 7.09 10.13 -18.40
C LEU A 35 7.81 10.46 -19.71
N ASN A 36 7.31 9.98 -20.85
CA ASN A 36 7.88 10.26 -22.17
C ASN A 36 7.69 11.72 -22.63
N GLN A 37 6.74 12.46 -22.07
CA GLN A 37 6.60 13.91 -22.28
C GLN A 37 7.63 14.71 -21.48
N CYS A 38 8.16 14.15 -20.39
CA CYS A 38 9.23 14.79 -19.62
C CYS A 38 10.56 14.79 -20.39
N THR A 39 11.38 15.81 -20.15
CA THR A 39 12.69 15.90 -20.78
C THR A 39 13.58 14.71 -20.39
N PRO A 40 14.54 14.30 -21.25
CA PRO A 40 15.51 13.28 -20.88
C PRO A 40 16.26 13.62 -19.59
N GLY A 41 16.63 14.89 -19.41
CA GLY A 41 17.27 15.37 -18.19
C GLY A 41 16.40 15.22 -16.93
N PHE A 42 15.08 15.42 -17.03
CA PHE A 42 14.18 15.13 -15.91
C PHE A 42 14.22 13.64 -15.55
N ARG A 43 14.04 12.76 -16.54
CA ARG A 43 13.98 11.31 -16.34
C ARG A 43 15.26 10.74 -15.74
N THR A 44 16.42 11.16 -16.22
CA THR A 44 17.72 10.71 -15.69
C THR A 44 17.95 11.17 -14.24
N ASN A 45 17.33 12.26 -13.80
CA ASN A 45 17.45 12.76 -12.43
C ASN A 45 16.45 12.12 -11.46
N VAL A 46 15.50 11.30 -11.93
CA VAL A 46 14.60 10.57 -11.03
C VAL A 46 15.36 9.39 -10.42
N GLN A 47 15.62 9.47 -9.12
CA GLN A 47 16.38 8.43 -8.39
C GLN A 47 15.49 7.37 -7.75
N VAL A 48 14.29 7.76 -7.31
CA VAL A 48 13.37 6.89 -6.56
C VAL A 48 11.94 7.10 -7.06
N VAL A 49 11.21 6.01 -7.27
CA VAL A 49 9.77 6.06 -7.54
C VAL A 49 9.04 5.19 -6.52
N THR A 50 8.31 5.83 -5.62
CA THR A 50 7.35 5.13 -4.76
C THR A 50 6.02 4.98 -5.51
N MET A 51 5.44 3.79 -5.47
CA MET A 51 4.22 3.47 -6.19
C MET A 51 3.35 2.47 -5.45
N ASP A 52 2.08 2.41 -5.83
CA ASP A 52 1.17 1.37 -5.36
C ASP A 52 1.60 -0.01 -5.89
N GLY A 53 0.91 -1.06 -5.44
CA GLY A 53 1.17 -2.43 -5.90
C GLY A 53 0.74 -2.72 -7.35
N PHE A 54 0.31 -1.72 -8.13
CA PHE A 54 -0.19 -1.94 -9.49
C PHE A 54 0.95 -2.32 -10.43
N ALA A 55 0.90 -3.54 -10.98
CA ALA A 55 1.95 -4.07 -11.84
C ALA A 55 2.22 -3.20 -13.08
N GLY A 56 1.18 -2.55 -13.63
CA GLY A 56 1.33 -1.71 -14.81
C GLY A 56 2.22 -0.49 -14.59
N TYR A 57 2.24 0.09 -13.37
CA TYR A 57 3.13 1.20 -13.08
C TYR A 57 4.58 0.76 -12.96
N ALA A 58 4.84 -0.42 -12.39
CA ALA A 58 6.19 -0.97 -12.31
C ALA A 58 6.81 -1.12 -13.71
N THR A 59 6.07 -1.70 -14.66
CA THR A 59 6.50 -1.84 -16.06
C THR A 59 6.76 -0.49 -16.73
N ALA A 60 5.87 0.48 -16.56
CA ALA A 60 6.06 1.82 -17.14
C ALA A 60 7.31 2.52 -16.57
N VAL A 61 7.62 2.31 -15.29
CA VAL A 61 8.82 2.86 -14.65
C VAL A 61 10.08 2.13 -15.12
N ASP A 62 10.05 0.80 -15.26
CA ASP A 62 11.19 0.04 -15.80
C ASP A 62 11.58 0.51 -17.22
N GLU A 63 10.59 0.76 -18.06
CA GLU A 63 10.81 1.21 -19.44
C GLU A 63 11.28 2.67 -19.51
N ALA A 64 10.68 3.57 -18.73
CA ALA A 64 10.91 5.00 -18.86
C ALA A 64 12.00 5.57 -17.93
N LEU A 65 12.26 4.90 -16.80
CA LEU A 65 13.16 5.32 -15.72
C LEU A 65 14.04 4.15 -15.22
N PRO A 66 14.83 3.50 -16.08
CA PRO A 66 15.54 2.26 -15.75
C PRO A 66 16.59 2.41 -14.62
N ALA A 67 17.06 3.63 -14.35
CA ALA A 67 18.01 3.91 -13.26
C ALA A 67 17.33 4.18 -11.91
N ALA A 68 16.01 4.37 -11.88
CA ALA A 68 15.30 4.71 -10.66
C ALA A 68 15.03 3.47 -9.80
N THR A 69 15.25 3.59 -8.50
CA THR A 69 14.86 2.54 -7.55
C THR A 69 13.36 2.62 -7.30
N LYS A 70 12.64 1.54 -7.59
CA LYS A 70 11.21 1.42 -7.29
C LYS A 70 11.03 1.06 -5.82
N VAL A 71 10.07 1.70 -5.17
CA VAL A 71 9.65 1.36 -3.81
C VAL A 71 8.18 1.01 -3.84
N MET A 72 7.84 -0.21 -3.42
CA MET A 72 6.46 -0.61 -3.23
C MET A 72 5.97 -0.07 -1.89
N ASP A 73 4.90 0.71 -1.92
CA ASP A 73 4.42 1.41 -0.74
C ASP A 73 4.05 0.45 0.43
N PRO A 74 4.57 0.68 1.65
CA PRO A 74 4.33 -0.21 2.80
C PRO A 74 2.87 -0.43 3.14
N PHE A 75 2.02 0.59 2.98
CA PHE A 75 0.59 0.45 3.25
C PHE A 75 -0.04 -0.55 2.27
N HIS A 76 0.30 -0.48 0.98
CA HIS A 76 -0.18 -1.44 -0.01
C HIS A 76 0.33 -2.86 0.24
N VAL A 77 1.59 -3.01 0.68
CA VAL A 77 2.16 -4.32 1.03
C VAL A 77 1.43 -4.95 2.23
N VAL A 78 1.15 -4.17 3.27
CA VAL A 78 0.37 -4.62 4.44
C VAL A 78 -1.09 -4.89 4.05
N HIS A 79 -1.67 -4.11 3.14
CA HIS A 79 -3.03 -4.32 2.64
C HIS A 79 -3.16 -5.65 1.89
N LEU A 80 -2.17 -6.03 1.07
CA LEU A 80 -2.14 -7.35 0.42
C LEU A 80 -2.20 -8.48 1.46
N ALA A 81 -1.48 -8.38 2.56
CA ALA A 81 -1.53 -9.37 3.64
C ALA A 81 -2.88 -9.38 4.36
N ALA A 82 -3.48 -8.21 4.61
CA ALA A 82 -4.82 -8.08 5.17
C ALA A 82 -5.90 -8.73 4.28
N ASP A 83 -5.77 -8.60 2.95
CA ASP A 83 -6.66 -9.23 1.98
C ASP A 83 -6.54 -10.76 2.02
N LYS A 84 -5.32 -11.30 2.17
CA LYS A 84 -5.10 -12.75 2.32
C LYS A 84 -5.64 -13.29 3.62
N LEU A 85 -5.47 -12.56 4.73
CA LEU A 85 -6.12 -12.87 6.00
C LEU A 85 -7.64 -12.88 5.88
N THR A 86 -8.20 -11.89 5.17
CA THR A 86 -9.64 -11.82 4.91
C THR A 86 -10.12 -12.97 4.03
N GLY A 87 -9.34 -13.35 3.02
CA GLY A 87 -9.61 -14.48 2.13
C GLY A 87 -9.66 -15.81 2.88
N CYS A 88 -8.62 -16.11 3.67
CA CYS A 88 -8.54 -17.32 4.49
C CYS A 88 -9.73 -17.43 5.43
N ARG A 89 -10.05 -16.34 6.14
CA ARG A 89 -11.23 -16.26 7.01
C ARG A 89 -12.53 -16.53 6.25
N GLN A 90 -12.69 -16.00 5.03
CA GLN A 90 -13.89 -16.20 4.22
C GLN A 90 -14.00 -17.63 3.66
N ARG A 91 -12.87 -18.26 3.33
CA ARG A 91 -12.82 -19.65 2.89
C ARG A 91 -13.24 -20.58 4.02
N LEU A 92 -12.58 -20.52 5.18
CA LEU A 92 -12.92 -21.32 6.35
C LEU A 92 -14.38 -21.11 6.76
N GLN A 93 -14.87 -19.86 6.72
CA GLN A 93 -16.27 -19.55 6.99
C GLN A 93 -17.25 -20.32 6.09
N ARG A 94 -16.93 -20.47 4.80
CA ARG A 94 -17.77 -21.18 3.83
C ARG A 94 -17.64 -22.68 4.00
N GLU A 95 -16.43 -23.17 4.28
CA GLU A 95 -16.16 -24.59 4.54
C GLU A 95 -16.92 -25.07 5.79
N THR A 96 -16.84 -24.33 6.90
CA THR A 96 -17.54 -24.68 8.15
C THR A 96 -19.07 -24.51 8.06
N ALA A 97 -19.56 -23.42 7.45
CA ALA A 97 -21.00 -23.08 7.50
C ALA A 97 -21.80 -23.50 6.25
N GLY A 98 -21.13 -23.90 5.16
CA GLY A 98 -21.78 -24.13 3.86
C GLY A 98 -22.38 -22.88 3.21
N ARG A 99 -22.16 -21.69 3.79
CA ARG A 99 -22.74 -20.41 3.34
C ARG A 99 -21.80 -19.23 3.62
N ARG A 100 -22.19 -18.05 3.14
CA ARG A 100 -21.53 -16.80 3.54
C ARG A 100 -21.71 -16.56 5.04
N GLY A 101 -20.67 -16.01 5.68
CA GLY A 101 -20.69 -15.63 7.09
C GLY A 101 -21.71 -14.54 7.43
N CYS A 102 -22.35 -14.69 8.58
CA CYS A 102 -23.34 -13.80 9.16
C CYS A 102 -22.89 -13.28 10.54
N LYS A 103 -23.65 -12.35 11.12
CA LYS A 103 -23.24 -11.60 12.33
C LYS A 103 -22.85 -12.47 13.54
N ASP A 104 -23.46 -13.65 13.67
CA ASP A 104 -23.31 -14.53 14.83
C ASP A 104 -22.22 -15.59 14.65
N ASP A 105 -21.73 -15.79 13.42
CA ASP A 105 -20.64 -16.72 13.17
C ASP A 105 -19.32 -16.18 13.77
N PRO A 106 -18.54 -16.99 14.53
CA PRO A 106 -17.31 -16.54 15.18
C PRO A 106 -16.33 -15.82 14.23
N LEU A 107 -16.08 -16.43 13.07
CA LEU A 107 -15.21 -15.90 12.02
C LEU A 107 -15.68 -14.56 11.46
N TYR A 108 -16.97 -14.30 11.37
CA TYR A 108 -17.49 -13.02 10.91
C TYR A 108 -17.54 -11.99 12.04
N LYS A 109 -17.95 -12.42 13.24
CA LYS A 109 -18.06 -11.60 14.44
C LYS A 109 -16.73 -10.93 14.80
N TYR A 110 -15.61 -11.66 14.70
CA TYR A 110 -14.29 -11.15 15.08
C TYR A 110 -13.44 -10.62 13.92
N ARG A 111 -14.00 -10.49 12.71
CA ARG A 111 -13.26 -10.05 11.50
C ARG A 111 -12.48 -8.73 11.65
N ARG A 112 -13.01 -7.76 12.41
CA ARG A 112 -12.33 -6.47 12.65
C ARG A 112 -11.20 -6.60 13.67
N THR A 113 -11.36 -7.49 14.65
CA THR A 113 -10.32 -7.77 15.65
C THR A 113 -9.11 -8.42 14.99
N LEU A 114 -9.33 -9.32 14.02
CA LEU A 114 -8.25 -9.93 13.23
C LEU A 114 -7.39 -8.87 12.50
N LEU A 115 -8.01 -7.82 11.96
CA LEU A 115 -7.34 -6.74 11.25
C LEU A 115 -6.78 -5.63 12.15
N SER A 116 -6.91 -5.77 13.46
CA SER A 116 -6.37 -4.80 14.42
C SER A 116 -4.93 -5.16 14.77
N ARG A 117 -4.05 -4.16 14.84
CA ARG A 117 -2.65 -4.39 15.25
C ARG A 117 -2.59 -4.85 16.70
N THR A 118 -1.70 -5.79 17.01
CA THR A 118 -1.59 -6.40 18.34
C THR A 118 -1.39 -5.39 19.48
N ASN A 119 -0.64 -4.31 19.23
CA ASN A 119 -0.39 -3.24 20.18
C ASN A 119 -1.63 -2.35 20.46
N TYR A 120 -2.65 -2.39 19.60
CA TYR A 120 -3.91 -1.66 19.79
C TYR A 120 -5.07 -2.56 20.24
N LEU A 121 -4.83 -3.86 20.41
CA LEU A 121 -5.85 -4.78 20.93
C LEU A 121 -6.07 -4.53 22.43
N THR A 122 -7.32 -4.22 22.79
CA THR A 122 -7.76 -4.24 24.18
C THR A 122 -7.71 -5.65 24.77
N VAL A 123 -7.67 -5.76 26.10
CA VAL A 123 -7.72 -7.06 26.80
C VAL A 123 -8.92 -7.91 26.34
N ARG A 124 -10.10 -7.30 26.22
CA ARG A 124 -11.31 -7.96 25.74
C ARG A 124 -11.18 -8.47 24.29
N GLN A 125 -10.48 -7.72 23.43
CA GLN A 125 -10.24 -8.16 22.05
C GLN A 125 -9.24 -9.31 21.97
N LYS A 126 -8.19 -9.31 22.80
CA LYS A 126 -7.25 -10.44 22.91
C LYS A 126 -7.97 -11.72 23.36
N GLN A 127 -8.81 -11.62 24.38
CA GLN A 127 -9.64 -12.75 24.84
C GLN A 127 -10.56 -13.29 23.74
N ARG A 128 -11.13 -12.41 22.90
CA ARG A 128 -11.96 -12.82 21.76
C ARG A 128 -11.17 -13.58 20.70
N LEU A 129 -9.92 -13.20 20.44
CA LEU A 129 -9.05 -13.96 19.53
C LEU A 129 -8.71 -15.32 20.12
N ASN A 130 -8.32 -15.39 21.40
CA ASN A 130 -8.05 -16.67 22.06
C ASN A 130 -9.27 -17.61 22.02
N LEU A 131 -10.48 -17.07 22.23
CA LEU A 131 -11.72 -17.85 22.09
C LEU A 131 -11.95 -18.30 20.65
N LEU A 132 -11.64 -17.46 19.66
CA LEU A 132 -11.74 -17.84 18.25
C LEU A 132 -10.79 -19.00 17.93
N TRP A 133 -9.55 -18.94 18.37
CA TRP A 133 -8.55 -20.00 18.15
C TRP A 133 -8.95 -21.32 18.81
N ALA A 134 -9.58 -21.27 19.98
CA ALA A 134 -10.10 -22.44 20.68
C ALA A 134 -11.45 -22.96 20.13
N THR A 135 -12.01 -22.32 19.09
CA THR A 135 -13.34 -22.72 18.56
C THR A 135 -13.24 -23.96 17.68
N ASP A 136 -12.20 -24.06 16.87
CA ASP A 136 -12.04 -25.09 15.85
C ASP A 136 -10.56 -25.25 15.48
N ASP A 137 -10.03 -26.48 15.51
CA ASP A 137 -8.64 -26.79 15.17
C ASP A 137 -8.31 -26.42 13.72
N GLU A 138 -9.30 -26.43 12.81
CA GLU A 138 -9.13 -26.00 11.42
C GLU A 138 -8.77 -24.51 11.31
N TYR A 139 -9.00 -23.71 12.36
CA TYR A 139 -8.68 -22.28 12.36
C TYR A 139 -7.18 -22.00 12.54
N VAL A 140 -6.34 -23.02 12.72
CA VAL A 140 -4.88 -22.89 12.73
C VAL A 140 -4.35 -22.18 11.46
N ALA A 141 -4.95 -22.44 10.29
CA ALA A 141 -4.57 -21.77 9.06
C ALA A 141 -4.81 -20.25 9.12
N LEU A 142 -5.91 -19.84 9.76
CA LEU A 142 -6.25 -18.44 9.96
C LEU A 142 -5.32 -17.78 10.98
N GLU A 143 -5.02 -18.47 12.08
CA GLU A 143 -4.11 -17.97 13.12
C GLU A 143 -2.71 -17.75 12.54
N VAL A 144 -2.16 -18.71 11.81
CA VAL A 144 -0.87 -18.57 11.12
C VAL A 144 -0.90 -17.41 10.13
N THR A 145 -1.97 -17.27 9.34
CA THR A 145 -2.12 -16.14 8.41
C THR A 145 -2.17 -14.80 9.15
N TRP A 146 -2.85 -14.76 10.29
CA TRP A 146 -2.91 -13.58 11.16
C TRP A 146 -1.53 -13.22 11.73
N MET A 147 -0.74 -14.21 12.16
CA MET A 147 0.62 -13.99 12.64
C MET A 147 1.49 -13.33 11.58
N PHE A 148 1.53 -13.86 10.35
CA PHE A 148 2.30 -13.25 9.25
C PHE A 148 1.84 -11.82 8.93
N TYR A 149 0.54 -11.56 8.98
CA TYR A 149 0.01 -10.20 8.83
C TYR A 149 0.56 -9.26 9.92
N GLN A 150 0.57 -9.68 11.17
CA GLN A 150 1.12 -8.88 12.28
C GLN A 150 2.64 -8.74 12.19
N ASP A 151 3.37 -9.77 11.78
CA ASP A 151 4.82 -9.75 11.61
C ASP A 151 5.24 -8.75 10.52
N MET A 152 4.49 -8.66 9.42
CA MET A 152 4.73 -7.65 8.38
C MET A 152 4.53 -6.22 8.90
N ILE A 153 3.52 -6.00 9.74
CA ILE A 153 3.30 -4.70 10.41
C ILE A 153 4.46 -4.37 11.34
N GLN A 154 4.92 -5.36 12.11
CA GLN A 154 6.07 -5.18 13.01
C GLN A 154 7.36 -4.89 12.24
N ALA A 155 7.60 -5.57 11.12
CA ALA A 155 8.76 -5.33 10.28
C ALA A 155 8.79 -3.88 9.78
N TYR A 156 7.70 -3.39 9.18
CA TYR A 156 7.61 -1.99 8.73
C TYR A 156 7.59 -0.97 9.87
N GLY A 157 7.03 -1.32 11.03
CA GLY A 157 7.00 -0.48 12.22
C GLY A 157 8.27 -0.51 13.06
N HIS A 158 9.29 -1.29 12.66
CA HIS A 158 10.48 -1.47 13.47
C HIS A 158 11.30 -0.16 13.54
N PRO A 159 11.68 0.33 14.74
CA PRO A 159 12.38 1.62 14.89
C PRO A 159 13.71 1.69 14.13
N LYS A 160 14.41 0.55 14.02
CA LYS A 160 15.63 0.40 13.22
C LYS A 160 15.28 -0.24 11.87
N LYS A 161 15.39 0.51 10.77
CA LYS A 161 15.03 0.00 9.44
C LYS A 161 15.82 -1.24 9.01
N SER A 162 17.10 -1.33 9.38
CA SER A 162 17.94 -2.49 9.08
C SER A 162 17.40 -3.79 9.71
N GLU A 163 16.91 -3.72 10.94
CA GLU A 163 16.27 -4.87 11.60
C GLU A 163 14.88 -5.16 11.01
N GLY A 164 14.11 -4.11 10.68
CA GLY A 164 12.85 -4.25 9.94
C GLY A 164 13.04 -4.97 8.60
N LYS A 165 14.13 -4.65 7.87
CA LYS A 165 14.52 -5.30 6.61
C LYS A 165 14.77 -6.78 6.82
N LYS A 166 15.58 -7.15 7.83
CA LYS A 166 15.87 -8.57 8.16
C LYS A 166 14.61 -9.35 8.50
N LEU A 167 13.66 -8.74 9.23
CA LEU A 167 12.37 -9.35 9.54
C LEU A 167 11.54 -9.57 8.27
N MET A 168 11.44 -8.55 7.40
CA MET A 168 10.72 -8.67 6.13
C MET A 168 11.36 -9.71 5.19
N GLU A 169 12.68 -9.73 5.07
CA GLU A 169 13.41 -10.75 4.29
C GLU A 169 13.10 -12.16 4.80
N ARG A 170 13.09 -12.36 6.12
CA ARG A 170 12.73 -13.66 6.72
C ARG A 170 11.29 -14.05 6.38
N ILE A 171 10.34 -13.13 6.45
CA ILE A 171 8.94 -13.37 6.07
C ILE A 171 8.85 -13.79 4.60
N ILE A 172 9.47 -13.02 3.70
CA ILE A 172 9.48 -13.30 2.25
C ILE A 172 10.07 -14.67 1.97
N ASN A 173 11.24 -14.98 2.55
CA ASN A 173 11.91 -16.26 2.36
C ASN A 173 11.11 -17.44 2.92
N THR A 174 10.38 -17.23 4.02
CA THR A 174 9.54 -18.27 4.63
C THR A 174 8.33 -18.56 3.76
N LEU A 175 7.62 -17.52 3.31
CA LEU A 175 6.42 -17.66 2.48
C LEU A 175 6.73 -18.08 1.03
N HIS A 176 7.96 -17.92 0.56
CA HIS A 176 8.38 -18.41 -0.76
C HIS A 176 8.53 -19.94 -0.81
N LYS A 177 8.76 -20.60 0.34
CA LYS A 177 8.87 -22.06 0.42
C LYS A 177 7.53 -22.74 0.12
N ARG A 178 7.57 -24.06 -0.08
CA ARG A 178 6.36 -24.88 -0.15
C ARG A 178 5.67 -24.89 1.22
N LEU A 179 4.53 -24.22 1.30
CA LEU A 179 3.68 -24.21 2.49
C LEU A 179 2.79 -25.46 2.54
N PRO A 180 2.40 -25.93 3.74
CA PRO A 180 1.38 -26.96 3.91
C PRO A 180 0.05 -26.64 3.21
N ALA A 181 -0.75 -27.70 2.95
CA ALA A 181 -2.13 -27.54 2.49
C ALA A 181 -2.96 -26.73 3.50
N GLY A 182 -3.93 -25.96 3.03
CA GLY A 182 -4.76 -25.06 3.86
C GLY A 182 -4.19 -23.64 4.03
N LEU A 183 -2.95 -23.38 3.56
CA LEU A 183 -2.31 -22.06 3.58
C LEU A 183 -2.26 -21.40 2.18
N GLU A 184 -3.29 -21.63 1.35
CA GLU A 184 -3.33 -21.18 -0.04
C GLU A 184 -3.19 -19.65 -0.17
N GLU A 185 -3.81 -18.89 0.73
CA GLU A 185 -3.75 -17.43 0.73
C GLU A 185 -2.34 -16.91 1.08
N LEU A 186 -1.65 -17.56 2.02
CA LEU A 186 -0.25 -17.24 2.33
C LEU A 186 0.68 -17.63 1.19
N ALA A 187 0.43 -18.75 0.51
CA ALA A 187 1.20 -19.14 -0.66
C ALA A 187 1.05 -18.12 -1.80
N GLN A 188 -0.15 -17.55 -1.98
CA GLN A 188 -0.39 -16.45 -2.92
C GLN A 188 0.34 -15.16 -2.50
N LEU A 189 0.35 -14.83 -1.20
CA LEU A 189 1.12 -13.69 -0.67
C LEU A 189 2.61 -13.87 -0.95
N GLY A 190 3.17 -15.03 -0.59
CA GLY A 190 4.57 -15.39 -0.79
C GLY A 190 5.02 -15.24 -2.24
N ARG A 191 4.24 -15.74 -3.21
CA ARG A 191 4.51 -15.54 -4.65
C ARG A 191 4.57 -14.07 -5.03
N THR A 192 3.65 -13.26 -4.51
CA THR A 192 3.57 -11.82 -4.81
C THR A 192 4.77 -11.08 -4.22
N LEU A 193 5.07 -11.32 -2.94
CA LEU A 193 6.19 -10.69 -2.24
C LEU A 193 7.53 -11.11 -2.86
N TRP A 194 7.71 -12.38 -3.22
CA TRP A 194 8.94 -12.86 -3.85
C TRP A 194 9.22 -12.17 -5.19
N ARG A 195 8.19 -12.05 -6.03
CA ARG A 195 8.28 -11.38 -7.34
C ARG A 195 8.62 -9.90 -7.20
N ARG A 196 8.18 -9.24 -6.13
CA ARG A 196 8.38 -7.79 -5.89
C ARG A 196 9.35 -7.51 -4.74
N ARG A 197 10.19 -8.49 -4.36
CA ARG A 197 10.99 -8.42 -3.12
C ARG A 197 11.94 -7.24 -3.09
N GLU A 198 12.53 -6.89 -4.23
CA GLU A 198 13.45 -5.75 -4.34
C GLU A 198 12.71 -4.45 -4.05
N ASP A 199 11.55 -4.22 -4.69
CA ASP A 199 10.71 -3.04 -4.45
C ASP A 199 10.18 -2.97 -3.00
N VAL A 200 9.84 -4.11 -2.40
CA VAL A 200 9.35 -4.23 -1.01
C VAL A 200 10.47 -3.87 -0.02
N LEU A 201 11.68 -4.37 -0.27
CA LEU A 201 12.82 -4.19 0.63
C LEU A 201 13.47 -2.81 0.48
N ALA A 202 13.37 -2.18 -0.69
CA ALA A 202 13.89 -0.85 -0.97
C ALA A 202 13.37 0.23 0.01
N TYR A 203 12.15 0.05 0.55
CA TYR A 203 11.62 0.93 1.61
C TYR A 203 12.56 1.02 2.82
N PHE A 204 13.17 -0.09 3.23
CA PHE A 204 14.00 -0.11 4.43
C PHE A 204 15.35 0.60 4.22
N ASP A 205 15.80 0.71 2.97
CA ASP A 205 17.03 1.45 2.65
C ASP A 205 16.71 2.93 2.44
N ILE A 206 15.62 3.25 1.74
CA ILE A 206 15.33 4.61 1.26
C ILE A 206 14.37 5.36 2.21
N GLY A 207 13.34 4.70 2.73
CA GLY A 207 12.28 5.32 3.53
C GLY A 207 11.20 6.09 2.76
N ALA A 208 11.24 6.09 1.43
CA ALA A 208 10.21 6.71 0.61
C ALA A 208 8.90 5.90 0.68
N SER A 209 7.75 6.58 0.73
CA SER A 209 6.42 5.95 0.72
C SER A 209 5.42 6.83 -0.01
N ASN A 210 4.25 6.30 -0.32
CA ASN A 210 3.15 7.07 -0.93
C ASN A 210 2.40 7.95 0.09
N GLY A 211 2.81 8.00 1.37
CA GLY A 211 2.15 8.82 2.38
C GLY A 211 1.90 10.28 1.96
N PRO A 212 2.89 10.99 1.37
CA PRO A 212 2.67 12.35 0.87
C PRO A 212 1.71 12.43 -0.32
N VAL A 213 1.64 11.38 -1.15
CA VAL A 213 0.65 11.27 -2.24
C VAL A 213 -0.75 11.19 -1.65
N GLU A 214 -0.96 10.36 -0.63
CA GLU A 214 -2.26 10.24 0.04
C GLU A 214 -2.66 11.54 0.76
N ALA A 215 -1.70 12.24 1.37
CA ALA A 215 -1.95 13.57 1.96
C ALA A 215 -2.34 14.61 0.90
N ILE A 216 -1.78 14.54 -0.32
CA ILE A 216 -2.22 15.37 -1.45
C ILE A 216 -3.62 14.93 -1.88
N ASN A 217 -3.86 13.64 -2.12
CA ASN A 217 -5.17 13.12 -2.52
C ASN A 217 -6.27 13.58 -1.55
N GLY A 218 -6.07 13.47 -0.24
CA GLY A 218 -7.01 13.96 0.76
C GLY A 218 -7.32 15.46 0.63
N ARG A 219 -6.31 16.29 0.35
CA ARG A 219 -6.51 17.73 0.06
C ARG A 219 -7.31 17.95 -1.21
N LEU A 220 -7.07 17.18 -2.27
CA LEU A 220 -7.80 17.30 -3.53
C LEU A 220 -9.26 16.85 -3.39
N GLU A 221 -9.52 15.82 -2.60
CA GLU A 221 -10.87 15.35 -2.27
C GLU A 221 -11.63 16.41 -1.46
N HIS A 222 -10.98 17.04 -0.48
CA HIS A 222 -11.55 18.14 0.29
C HIS A 222 -11.86 19.35 -0.59
N LEU A 223 -10.93 19.74 -1.47
CA LEU A 223 -11.12 20.81 -2.46
C LEU A 223 -12.32 20.53 -3.36
N ARG A 224 -12.48 19.29 -3.84
CA ARG A 224 -13.65 18.89 -4.64
C ARG A 224 -14.95 19.01 -3.85
N GLY A 225 -14.93 18.68 -2.56
CA GLY A 225 -16.05 18.87 -1.64
C GLY A 225 -16.46 20.34 -1.50
N ILE A 226 -15.49 21.24 -1.26
CA ILE A 226 -15.75 22.68 -1.15
C ILE A 226 -16.32 23.26 -2.45
N ALA A 227 -15.79 22.83 -3.60
CA ALA A 227 -16.24 23.32 -4.91
C ALA A 227 -17.62 22.78 -5.34
N LEU A 228 -18.21 21.84 -4.59
CA LEU A 228 -19.42 21.09 -4.98
C LEU A 228 -19.26 20.37 -6.33
N GLY A 229 -18.03 19.90 -6.60
CA GLY A 229 -17.65 19.27 -7.86
C GLY A 229 -17.21 20.26 -8.94
N PHE A 230 -16.70 19.71 -10.05
CA PHE A 230 -16.24 20.49 -11.21
C PHE A 230 -16.92 19.97 -12.47
N ARG A 231 -17.42 20.87 -13.32
CA ARG A 231 -18.02 20.50 -14.61
C ARG A 231 -17.00 20.12 -15.67
N LYS A 232 -15.81 20.73 -15.62
CA LYS A 232 -14.71 20.49 -16.57
C LYS A 232 -13.50 19.92 -15.83
N LEU A 233 -12.92 18.85 -16.37
CA LEU A 233 -11.78 18.18 -15.77
C LEU A 233 -10.53 19.07 -15.75
N ASP A 234 -10.30 19.85 -16.80
CA ASP A 234 -9.15 20.77 -16.87
C ASP A 234 -9.19 21.82 -15.76
N ASN A 235 -10.39 22.34 -15.44
CA ASN A 235 -10.57 23.28 -14.33
C ASN A 235 -10.25 22.64 -12.99
N TYR A 236 -10.61 21.36 -12.81
CA TYR A 236 -10.26 20.61 -11.60
C TYR A 236 -8.74 20.43 -11.49
N ILE A 237 -8.09 20.00 -12.57
CA ILE A 237 -6.63 19.81 -12.62
C ILE A 237 -5.91 21.13 -12.32
N LEU A 238 -6.29 22.22 -12.98
CA LEU A 238 -5.69 23.54 -12.77
C LEU A 238 -5.84 23.98 -11.31
N ARG A 239 -7.02 23.82 -10.71
CA ARG A 239 -7.26 24.17 -9.31
C ARG A 239 -6.41 23.32 -8.36
N CYS A 240 -6.26 22.03 -8.65
CA CYS A 240 -5.41 21.12 -7.87
C CYS A 240 -3.93 21.54 -7.94
N LEU A 241 -3.43 21.90 -9.12
CA LEU A 241 -2.06 22.36 -9.33
C LEU A 241 -1.77 23.68 -8.61
N ILE A 242 -2.70 24.63 -8.64
CA ILE A 242 -2.59 25.89 -7.88
C ILE A 242 -2.51 25.58 -6.38
N HIS A 243 -3.42 24.74 -5.87
CA HIS A 243 -3.54 24.49 -4.44
C HIS A 243 -2.42 23.60 -3.86
N SER A 244 -1.98 22.56 -4.60
CA SER A 244 -1.07 21.52 -4.09
C SER A 244 0.25 21.42 -4.85
N GLY A 245 0.41 22.12 -5.98
CA GLY A 245 1.65 22.15 -6.76
C GLY A 245 2.67 23.19 -6.29
N GLN A 246 2.36 23.94 -5.22
CA GLN A 246 3.19 25.04 -4.71
C GLN A 246 3.48 26.11 -5.77
N LEU A 247 2.55 26.27 -6.73
CA LEU A 247 2.65 27.28 -7.79
C LEU A 247 2.28 28.68 -7.29
N GLN A 248 1.74 28.81 -6.09
CA GLN A 248 1.32 30.09 -5.51
C GLN A 248 2.46 31.12 -5.43
N ASN A 249 3.71 30.67 -5.24
CA ASN A 249 4.88 31.58 -5.21
C ASN A 249 5.45 31.89 -6.61
N ARG A 250 4.93 31.23 -7.66
CA ARG A 250 5.34 31.42 -9.06
C ARG A 250 4.25 32.07 -9.92
N ILE A 251 3.03 32.10 -9.42
CA ILE A 251 1.90 32.81 -10.01
C ILE A 251 1.77 34.10 -9.20
N ASN A 252 2.23 35.23 -9.77
CA ASN A 252 1.83 36.55 -9.30
C ASN A 252 0.32 36.70 -9.55
N ALA A 253 -0.47 36.17 -8.64
CA ALA A 253 -1.89 36.44 -8.54
C ALA A 253 -2.10 37.25 -7.27
N LEU A 254 -1.57 38.48 -7.30
CA LEU A 254 -2.14 39.74 -6.83
C LEU A 254 -1.17 40.87 -7.22
#